data_AF-A0A397VQ50-F1
#
_entry.id   AF-A0A397VQ50-F1
#
_cell.length_a   1.000
_cell.length_b   1.000
_cell.length_c   1.000
_cell.angle_alpha   90.00
_cell.angle_beta   90.00
_cell.angle_gamma   90.00
#
_symmetry.space_group_name_H-M   'P 1'
#
loop_
_entity.id
_entity.type
_entity.pdbx_description
1 polymer ?
#
loop_
_entity_poly.entity_id
_entity_poly.type
_entity_poly.pdbx_seq_one_letter_code
_entity_poly.pdbx_strand_id
1 'polypeptide(L)'
;VEVSLRDKFSSGKISNHELRLLYSMVFIRFVNGMVDPTQGSYASSVASLALKLNMPLRFVELRHAGTHEHLPSLQVLRNGCQQALQWLNENYWGIQRPLQSTHMDEIHSLLSKYKELRMKILKGNSELDDMNSADKIVKKLLNLVSAEYVRDLLIPVLLEKGFLVPTEEKKRASMADQTLSKNLLDLWFTILRKFDCEWVNFGSELVQGMLEKLVIDEGI
;
A
#
# COMPACT_ATOMS: atom_id res chain seq x y z
N VAL A 1 -11.94 0.10 -13.69
CA VAL A 1 -13.02 -0.11 -12.69
C VAL A 1 -14.19 0.83 -12.93
N GLU A 2 -13.96 2.15 -12.96
CA GLU A 2 -15.01 3.16 -13.14
C GLU A 2 -15.95 2.93 -14.33
N VAL A 3 -15.42 2.67 -15.54
CA VAL A 3 -16.26 2.43 -16.73
C VAL A 3 -17.22 1.24 -16.55
N SER A 4 -16.79 0.20 -15.82
CA SER A 4 -17.62 -0.97 -15.50
C SER A 4 -18.69 -0.67 -14.47
N LEU A 5 -18.40 0.21 -13.51
CA LEU A 5 -19.42 0.68 -12.56
C LEU A 5 -20.46 1.56 -13.27
N ARG A 6 -20.03 2.46 -14.16
CA ARG A 6 -20.95 3.29 -14.96
C ARG A 6 -21.84 2.44 -15.86
N ASP A 7 -21.29 1.42 -16.50
CA ASP A 7 -22.03 0.48 -17.33
C ASP A 7 -23.11 -0.29 -16.55
N LYS A 8 -22.79 -0.70 -15.31
CA LYS A 8 -23.71 -1.50 -14.47
C LYS A 8 -24.72 -0.68 -13.67
N PHE A 9 -24.36 0.52 -13.22
CA PHE A 9 -25.07 1.24 -12.17
C PHE A 9 -25.45 2.68 -12.52
N SER A 10 -25.19 3.19 -13.74
CA SER A 10 -25.57 4.58 -14.07
C SER A 10 -27.08 4.76 -14.08
N SER A 11 -27.55 5.74 -13.30
CA SER A 11 -28.96 6.20 -13.25
C SER A 11 -29.37 7.03 -14.48
N GLY A 12 -28.43 7.38 -15.36
CA GLY A 12 -28.66 8.04 -16.64
C GLY A 12 -28.45 7.08 -17.82
N LYS A 13 -29.20 7.26 -18.91
CA LYS A 13 -29.10 6.43 -20.12
C LYS A 13 -27.82 6.74 -20.90
N ILE A 14 -26.70 6.10 -20.55
CA ILE A 14 -25.50 6.09 -21.41
C ILE A 14 -25.79 5.18 -22.60
N SER A 15 -25.57 5.66 -23.82
CA SER A 15 -25.77 4.87 -25.03
C SER A 15 -24.70 3.79 -25.18
N ASN A 16 -25.04 2.71 -25.91
CA ASN A 16 -24.08 1.67 -26.24
C ASN A 16 -22.86 2.19 -27.02
N HIS A 17 -23.03 3.26 -27.81
CA HIS A 17 -21.93 3.87 -28.55
C HIS A 17 -20.97 4.59 -27.59
N GLU A 18 -21.49 5.40 -26.67
CA GLU A 18 -20.69 6.07 -25.64
C GLU A 18 -19.93 5.07 -24.77
N LEU A 19 -20.59 3.97 -24.35
CA LEU A 19 -19.91 2.91 -23.60
C LEU A 19 -18.76 2.29 -24.40
N ARG A 20 -18.95 2.02 -25.69
CA ARG A 20 -17.87 1.49 -26.55
C ARG A 20 -16.69 2.46 -26.63
N LEU A 21 -16.95 3.76 -26.75
CA LEU A 21 -15.88 4.78 -26.75
C LEU A 21 -15.15 4.82 -25.41
N LEU A 22 -15.88 4.81 -24.29
CA LEU A 22 -15.30 4.82 -22.94
C LEU A 22 -14.42 3.59 -22.68
N TYR A 23 -14.95 2.39 -22.95
CA TYR A 23 -14.19 1.16 -22.76
C TYR A 23 -12.97 1.10 -23.69
N SER A 24 -13.11 1.51 -24.96
CA SER A 24 -11.99 1.56 -25.91
C SER A 24 -10.89 2.50 -25.41
N MET A 25 -11.24 3.72 -24.98
CA MET A 25 -10.27 4.69 -24.46
C MET A 25 -9.55 4.15 -23.21
N VAL A 26 -10.27 3.59 -22.25
CA VAL A 26 -9.67 3.00 -21.04
C VAL A 26 -8.71 1.86 -21.41
N PHE A 27 -9.10 0.99 -22.34
CA PHE A 27 -8.27 -0.14 -22.76
C PHE A 27 -7.00 0.33 -23.49
N ILE A 28 -7.10 1.30 -24.39
CA ILE A 28 -5.95 1.89 -25.09
C ILE A 28 -4.99 2.54 -24.09
N ARG A 29 -5.50 3.31 -23.12
CA ARG A 29 -4.67 3.94 -22.08
C ARG A 29 -3.98 2.91 -21.20
N PHE A 30 -4.65 1.79 -20.89
CA PHE A 30 -4.04 0.68 -20.16
C PHE A 30 -2.85 0.08 -20.93
N VAL A 31 -3.05 -0.30 -22.21
CA VAL A 31 -1.98 -0.92 -23.00
C VAL A 31 -0.80 0.03 -23.17
N ASN A 32 -1.05 1.28 -23.54
CA ASN A 32 0.02 2.27 -23.69
C ASN A 32 0.72 2.54 -22.34
N GLY A 33 -0.04 2.72 -21.25
CA GLY A 33 0.53 2.99 -19.93
C GLY A 33 1.43 1.88 -19.38
N MET A 34 1.19 0.62 -19.77
CA MET A 34 2.09 -0.48 -19.42
C MET A 34 3.33 -0.54 -20.32
N VAL A 35 3.16 -0.25 -21.61
CA VAL A 35 4.21 -0.42 -22.62
C VAL A 35 5.17 0.76 -22.66
N ASP A 36 4.67 1.99 -22.51
CA ASP A 36 5.45 3.22 -22.66
C ASP A 36 6.66 3.30 -21.70
N PRO A 37 6.55 2.95 -20.40
CA PRO A 37 7.70 2.94 -19.49
C PRO A 37 8.80 1.92 -19.88
N THR A 38 8.45 0.92 -20.69
CA THR A 38 9.40 -0.10 -21.17
C THR A 38 10.05 0.24 -22.51
N GLN A 39 9.66 1.35 -23.13
CA GLN A 39 10.35 1.87 -24.31
C GLN A 39 11.75 2.33 -23.91
N GLY A 40 12.76 1.82 -24.62
CA GLY A 40 14.13 2.27 -24.47
C GLY A 40 14.45 3.44 -25.38
N SER A 41 15.74 3.77 -25.50
CA SER A 41 16.23 4.83 -26.39
C SER A 41 15.92 4.58 -27.88
N TYR A 42 15.62 3.33 -28.26
CA TYR A 42 15.20 2.96 -29.61
C TYR A 42 13.74 2.51 -29.59
N ALA A 43 12.97 3.02 -30.57
CA ALA A 43 11.56 2.69 -30.73
C ALA A 43 11.37 1.19 -30.97
N SER A 44 10.67 0.54 -30.04
CA SER A 44 10.24 -0.86 -30.17
C SER A 44 8.75 -0.92 -30.48
N SER A 45 8.32 -1.95 -31.22
CA SER A 45 6.90 -2.16 -31.48
C SER A 45 6.13 -2.44 -30.18
N VAL A 46 4.85 -2.04 -30.12
CA VAL A 46 3.99 -2.35 -28.96
C VAL A 46 3.88 -3.86 -28.74
N ALA A 47 3.84 -4.65 -29.82
CA ALA A 47 3.81 -6.10 -29.76
C ALA A 47 5.07 -6.70 -29.11
N SER A 48 6.26 -6.21 -29.49
CA SER A 48 7.51 -6.70 -28.91
C SER A 48 7.67 -6.32 -27.44
N LEU A 49 7.17 -5.16 -27.02
CA LEU A 49 7.17 -4.76 -25.61
C LEU A 49 6.12 -5.51 -24.78
N ALA A 50 4.94 -5.77 -25.35
CA ALA A 50 3.92 -6.61 -24.71
C ALA A 50 4.48 -8.00 -24.38
N LEU A 51 5.25 -8.60 -25.30
CA LEU A 51 5.91 -9.89 -25.05
C LEU A 51 6.90 -9.82 -23.88
N LYS A 52 7.69 -8.75 -23.76
CA LYS A 52 8.62 -8.57 -22.62
C LYS A 52 7.89 -8.47 -21.28
N LEU A 53 6.69 -7.90 -21.29
CA LEU A 53 5.84 -7.74 -20.11
C LEU A 53 4.99 -8.98 -19.81
N ASN A 54 5.09 -10.06 -20.58
CA ASN A 54 4.15 -11.19 -20.54
C ASN A 54 2.68 -10.75 -20.71
N MET A 55 2.46 -9.70 -21.50
CA MET A 55 1.13 -9.22 -21.85
C MET A 55 0.58 -10.00 -23.06
N PRO A 56 -0.68 -10.48 -23.02
CA PRO A 56 -1.30 -11.16 -24.15
C PRO A 56 -1.32 -10.29 -25.42
N LEU A 57 -0.87 -10.84 -26.55
CA LEU A 57 -0.86 -10.11 -27.85
C LEU A 57 -2.27 -9.68 -28.28
N ARG A 58 -3.31 -10.40 -27.86
CA ARG A 58 -4.72 -10.01 -28.04
C ARG A 58 -5.02 -8.61 -27.49
N PHE A 59 -4.31 -8.14 -26.46
CA PHE A 59 -4.48 -6.78 -25.95
C PHE A 59 -3.92 -5.75 -26.94
N VAL A 60 -2.80 -6.06 -27.59
CA VAL A 60 -2.23 -5.20 -28.64
C VAL A 60 -3.16 -5.15 -29.86
N GLU A 61 -3.73 -6.28 -30.26
CA GLU A 61 -4.73 -6.37 -31.33
C GLU A 61 -5.98 -5.53 -31.00
N LEU A 62 -6.53 -5.69 -29.78
CA LEU A 62 -7.72 -4.94 -29.37
C LEU A 62 -7.46 -3.43 -29.30
N ARG A 63 -6.26 -3.03 -28.84
CA ARG A 63 -5.80 -1.64 -28.89
C ARG A 63 -5.69 -1.16 -30.34
N HIS A 64 -5.10 -1.94 -31.24
CA HIS A 64 -4.93 -1.58 -32.65
C HIS A 64 -6.30 -1.34 -33.31
N ALA A 65 -7.25 -2.26 -33.11
CA ALA A 65 -8.61 -2.15 -33.62
C ALA A 65 -9.33 -0.90 -33.10
N GLY A 66 -9.17 -0.58 -31.82
CA GLY A 66 -9.75 0.62 -31.20
C GLY A 66 -9.18 1.95 -31.69
N THR A 67 -7.97 1.95 -32.28
CA THR A 67 -7.29 3.17 -32.75
C THR A 67 -7.27 3.36 -34.26
N HIS A 68 -7.17 2.27 -35.03
CA HIS A 68 -6.86 2.31 -36.46
C HIS A 68 -7.88 1.58 -37.32
N GLU A 69 -8.75 0.76 -36.73
CA GLU A 69 -9.77 0.00 -37.45
C GLU A 69 -11.17 0.40 -37.00
N HIS A 70 -12.11 -0.55 -37.05
CA HIS A 70 -13.47 -0.36 -36.57
C HIS A 70 -13.53 -0.57 -35.06
N LEU A 71 -14.22 0.37 -34.38
CA LEU A 71 -14.45 0.29 -32.95
C LEU A 71 -15.03 -1.08 -32.57
N PRO A 72 -14.41 -1.85 -31.67
CA PRO A 72 -14.89 -3.20 -31.34
C PRO A 72 -16.29 -3.20 -30.74
N SER A 73 -16.93 -4.36 -30.72
CA SER A 73 -18.24 -4.53 -30.08
C SER A 73 -18.14 -4.31 -28.57
N LEU A 74 -19.24 -3.86 -27.96
CA LEU A 74 -19.26 -3.60 -26.52
C LEU A 74 -18.93 -4.86 -25.70
N GLN A 75 -19.37 -6.03 -26.15
CA GLN A 75 -19.07 -7.31 -25.49
C GLN A 75 -17.57 -7.64 -25.52
N VAL A 76 -16.92 -7.44 -26.68
CA VAL A 76 -15.46 -7.65 -26.82
C VAL A 76 -14.70 -6.70 -25.91
N LEU A 77 -15.09 -5.42 -25.85
CA LEU A 77 -14.46 -4.43 -24.99
C LEU A 77 -14.65 -4.72 -23.49
N ARG A 78 -15.86 -5.11 -23.07
CA ARG A 78 -16.13 -5.53 -21.67
C ARG A 78 -15.24 -6.70 -21.27
N ASN A 79 -15.18 -7.74 -22.11
CA ASN A 79 -14.38 -8.93 -21.84
C ASN A 79 -12.87 -8.63 -21.87
N GLY A 80 -12.42 -7.78 -22.80
CA GLY A 80 -11.04 -7.29 -22.85
C GLY A 80 -10.65 -6.56 -21.57
N CYS A 81 -11.45 -5.57 -21.12
CA CYS A 81 -11.19 -4.86 -19.87
C CYS A 81 -11.22 -5.75 -18.63
N GLN A 82 -12.06 -6.78 -18.61
CA GLN A 82 -12.06 -7.77 -17.53
C GLN A 82 -10.75 -8.57 -17.50
N GLN A 83 -10.29 -9.06 -18.65
CA GLN A 83 -9.00 -9.74 -18.76
C GLN A 83 -7.83 -8.82 -18.41
N ALA A 84 -7.86 -7.54 -18.80
CA ALA A 84 -6.84 -6.57 -18.44
C ALA A 84 -6.76 -6.34 -16.91
N LEU A 85 -7.91 -6.26 -16.23
CA LEU A 85 -7.95 -6.16 -14.76
C LEU A 85 -7.39 -7.40 -14.09
N GLN A 86 -7.72 -8.59 -14.59
CA GLN A 86 -7.15 -9.84 -14.09
C GLN A 86 -5.63 -9.87 -14.30
N TRP A 87 -5.16 -9.49 -15.49
CA TRP A 87 -3.75 -9.44 -15.80
C TRP A 87 -2.98 -8.46 -14.89
N LEU A 88 -3.53 -7.27 -14.61
CA LEU A 88 -2.95 -6.33 -13.65
C LEU A 88 -2.88 -6.91 -12.24
N ASN A 89 -3.91 -7.64 -11.81
CA ASN A 89 -3.92 -8.30 -10.52
C ASN A 89 -2.86 -9.38 -10.37
N GLU A 90 -2.55 -10.11 -11.45
CA GLU A 90 -1.55 -11.17 -11.44
C GLU A 90 -0.13 -10.64 -11.65
N ASN A 91 0.06 -9.73 -12.60
CA ASN A 91 1.37 -9.32 -13.10
C ASN A 91 1.87 -7.97 -12.55
N TYR A 92 1.03 -7.24 -11.81
CA TYR A 92 1.41 -5.99 -11.18
C TYR A 92 1.13 -6.03 -9.67
N TRP A 93 -0.14 -6.02 -9.25
CA TRP A 93 -0.49 -5.98 -7.82
C TRP A 93 -0.15 -7.29 -7.09
N GLY A 94 -0.23 -8.44 -7.76
CA GLY A 94 0.14 -9.74 -7.22
C GLY A 94 1.61 -9.83 -6.80
N ILE A 95 2.50 -9.23 -7.59
CA ILE A 95 3.94 -9.21 -7.35
C ILE A 95 4.30 -8.23 -6.21
N GLN A 96 3.53 -7.15 -6.06
CA GLN A 96 3.76 -6.15 -5.02
C GLN A 96 3.38 -6.64 -3.62
N ARG A 97 2.39 -7.55 -3.50
CA ARG A 97 1.92 -8.06 -2.20
C ARG A 97 3.03 -8.75 -1.37
N PRO A 98 3.83 -9.69 -1.91
CA PRO A 98 4.97 -10.27 -1.19
C PRO A 98 6.05 -9.24 -0.79
N LEU A 99 6.24 -8.18 -1.58
CA LEU A 99 7.17 -7.10 -1.24
C LEU A 99 6.66 -6.33 -0.01
N GLN A 100 5.35 -6.03 0.04
CA GLN A 100 4.73 -5.42 1.22
C GLN A 100 4.90 -6.29 2.47
N SER A 101 4.66 -7.60 2.38
CA SER A 101 4.87 -8.49 3.54
C SER A 101 6.33 -8.52 3.98
N THR A 102 7.28 -8.53 3.03
CA THR A 102 8.72 -8.50 3.34
C THR A 102 9.12 -7.20 4.04
N HIS A 103 8.60 -6.06 3.57
CA HIS A 103 8.82 -4.77 4.23
C HIS A 103 8.19 -4.74 5.64
N MET A 104 7.00 -5.32 5.84
CA MET A 104 6.39 -5.46 7.16
C MET A 104 7.26 -6.30 8.11
N ASP A 105 7.79 -7.44 7.65
CA ASP A 105 8.68 -8.29 8.45
C ASP A 105 9.97 -7.55 8.84
N GLU A 106 10.53 -6.75 7.92
CA GLU A 106 11.69 -5.92 8.20
C GLU A 106 11.37 -4.81 9.21
N ILE A 107 10.23 -4.12 9.06
CA ILE A 107 9.75 -3.11 10.02
C ILE A 107 9.57 -3.74 11.41
N HIS A 108 8.93 -4.91 11.48
CA HIS A 108 8.73 -5.65 12.73
C HIS A 108 10.07 -6.01 13.39
N SER A 109 11.05 -6.48 12.62
CA SER A 109 12.41 -6.78 13.09
C SER A 109 13.12 -5.54 13.63
N LEU A 110 13.01 -4.40 12.92
CA LEU A 110 13.62 -3.13 13.32
C LEU A 110 12.97 -2.54 14.58
N LEU A 111 11.64 -2.54 14.67
CA LEU A 111 10.93 -2.06 15.86
C LEU A 111 11.20 -2.93 17.08
N SER A 112 11.33 -4.25 16.90
CA SER A 112 11.70 -5.18 17.98
C SER A 112 13.09 -4.87 18.52
N LYS A 113 14.08 -4.70 17.63
CA LYS A 113 15.45 -4.29 18.01
C LYS A 113 15.47 -2.92 18.69
N TYR A 114 14.72 -1.95 18.17
CA TYR A 114 14.58 -0.63 18.79
C TYR A 114 14.04 -0.74 20.22
N LYS A 115 12.96 -1.50 20.42
CA LYS A 115 12.34 -1.72 21.72
C LYS A 115 13.33 -2.34 22.72
N GLU A 116 14.08 -3.37 22.31
CA GLU A 116 15.07 -4.02 23.16
C GLU A 116 16.18 -3.06 23.60
N LEU A 117 16.76 -2.31 22.66
CA LEU A 117 17.79 -1.30 22.96
C LEU A 117 17.24 -0.22 23.89
N ARG A 118 16.04 0.29 23.61
CA ARG A 118 15.43 1.34 24.41
C ARG A 118 15.08 0.86 25.82
N MET A 119 14.64 -0.37 25.98
CA MET A 119 14.44 -0.99 27.30
C MET A 119 15.75 -1.16 28.08
N LYS A 120 16.88 -1.48 27.42
CA LYS A 120 18.20 -1.50 28.06
C LYS A 120 18.63 -0.10 28.53
N ILE A 121 18.42 0.91 27.69
CA ILE A 121 18.68 2.33 28.02
C ILE A 121 17.88 2.78 29.23
N LEU A 122 16.57 2.50 29.26
CA LEU A 122 15.71 2.89 30.38
C LEU A 122 16.05 2.17 31.69
N LYS A 123 16.64 0.97 31.62
CA LYS A 123 17.11 0.22 32.80
C LYS A 123 18.49 0.66 33.31
N GLY A 124 19.13 1.64 32.66
CA GLY A 124 20.45 2.14 33.06
C GLY A 124 21.62 1.23 32.68
N ASN A 125 21.39 0.20 31.86
CA ASN A 125 22.42 -0.75 31.41
C ASN A 125 22.95 -0.42 30.00
N SER A 126 22.83 0.84 29.55
CA SER A 126 23.17 1.22 28.19
C SER A 126 24.57 1.77 28.04
N GLU A 127 25.19 1.41 26.93
CA GLU A 127 26.41 2.02 26.43
C GLU A 127 26.09 3.20 25.49
N LEU A 128 27.04 4.12 25.29
CA LEU A 128 26.93 5.22 24.32
C LEU A 128 26.61 4.70 22.89
N ASP A 129 27.06 3.49 22.56
CA ASP A 129 26.79 2.85 21.28
C ASP A 129 25.32 2.40 21.11
N ASP A 130 24.62 2.08 22.21
CA ASP A 130 23.21 1.67 22.17
C ASP A 130 22.30 2.82 21.75
N MET A 131 22.58 4.05 22.21
CA MET A 131 21.81 5.23 21.83
C MET A 131 22.00 5.58 20.35
N ASN A 132 23.24 5.51 19.85
CA ASN A 132 23.56 5.69 18.44
C ASN A 132 22.91 4.60 17.57
N SER A 133 22.90 3.36 18.04
CA SER A 133 22.27 2.22 17.36
C SER A 133 20.75 2.37 17.28
N ALA A 134 20.10 2.83 18.35
CA ALA A 134 18.67 3.13 18.33
C ALA A 134 18.34 4.24 17.31
N ASP A 135 19.16 5.30 17.23
CA ASP A 135 18.97 6.37 16.24
C ASP A 135 19.22 5.92 14.80
N LYS A 136 20.19 5.02 14.56
CA LYS A 136 20.40 4.38 13.26
C LYS A 136 19.18 3.57 12.83
N ILE A 137 18.55 2.83 13.75
CA ILE A 137 17.33 2.07 13.47
C ILE A 137 16.20 3.01 13.06
N VAL A 138 16.00 4.13 13.79
CA VAL A 138 14.95 5.10 13.43
C VAL A 138 15.20 5.69 12.04
N LYS A 139 16.45 6.09 11.72
CA LYS A 139 16.80 6.57 10.37
C LYS A 139 16.53 5.52 9.30
N LYS A 140 16.82 4.24 9.58
CA LYS A 140 16.53 3.15 8.65
C LYS A 140 15.03 2.98 8.43
N LEU A 141 14.22 3.07 9.49
CA LEU A 141 12.75 3.01 9.39
C LEU A 141 12.19 4.17 8.55
N LEU A 142 12.69 5.40 8.76
CA LEU A 142 12.28 6.57 7.98
C LEU A 142 12.62 6.44 6.48
N ASN A 143 13.75 5.81 6.16
CA ASN A 143 14.14 5.56 4.77
C ASN A 143 13.39 4.40 4.12
N LEU A 144 12.95 3.41 4.91
CA LEU A 144 12.23 2.23 4.41
C LEU A 144 10.76 2.54 4.13
N VAL A 145 10.14 3.43 4.93
CA VAL A 145 8.72 3.75 4.83
C VAL A 145 8.52 5.17 4.27
N SER A 146 8.00 5.27 3.06
CA SER A 146 7.54 6.54 2.50
C SER A 146 6.21 6.97 3.11
N ALA A 147 5.95 8.28 3.15
CA ALA A 147 4.76 8.87 3.78
C ALA A 147 3.43 8.24 3.29
N GLU A 148 3.37 7.85 2.01
CA GLU A 148 2.18 7.24 1.38
C GLU A 148 1.88 5.81 1.87
N TYR A 149 2.87 5.09 2.41
CA TYR A 149 2.72 3.71 2.88
C TYR A 149 2.71 3.58 4.41
N VAL A 150 2.72 4.69 5.14
CA VAL A 150 2.73 4.68 6.62
C VAL A 150 1.50 3.97 7.18
N ARG A 151 0.32 4.26 6.62
CA ARG A 151 -0.94 3.60 6.99
C ARG A 151 -0.90 2.10 6.76
N ASP A 152 -0.36 1.67 5.62
CA ASP A 152 -0.46 0.27 5.21
C ASP A 152 0.66 -0.59 5.78
N LEU A 153 1.86 -0.03 6.03
CA LEU A 153 3.03 -0.82 6.42
C LEU A 153 3.43 -0.63 7.90
N LEU A 154 3.42 0.61 8.41
CA LEU A 154 3.99 0.90 9.74
C LEU A 154 2.93 0.85 10.85
N ILE A 155 1.78 1.48 10.64
CA ILE A 155 0.72 1.57 11.64
C ILE A 155 0.21 0.18 12.08
N PRO A 156 -0.01 -0.80 11.18
CA PRO A 156 -0.46 -2.12 11.58
C PRO A 156 0.54 -2.78 12.55
N VAL A 157 1.83 -2.69 12.27
CA VAL A 157 2.90 -3.24 13.13
C VAL A 157 2.97 -2.51 14.46
N LEU A 158 2.86 -1.18 14.48
CA LEU A 158 2.84 -0.41 15.75
C LEU A 158 1.67 -0.80 16.66
N LEU A 159 0.51 -1.13 16.07
CA LEU A 159 -0.70 -1.52 16.80
C LEU A 159 -0.74 -3.01 17.20
N GLU A 160 0.29 -3.80 16.86
CA GLU A 160 0.37 -5.21 17.28
C GLU A 160 0.71 -5.37 18.78
N LYS A 161 0.29 -6.52 19.33
CA LYS A 161 0.62 -6.93 20.70
C LYS A 161 2.13 -7.09 20.84
N GLY A 162 2.74 -6.27 21.68
CA GLY A 162 4.18 -6.22 21.87
C GLY A 162 4.79 -4.87 21.54
N PHE A 163 4.09 -4.00 20.79
CA PHE A 163 4.56 -2.66 20.46
C PHE A 163 3.82 -1.60 21.28
N LEU A 164 2.91 -0.83 20.68
CA LEU A 164 2.09 0.15 21.40
C LEU A 164 1.07 -0.53 22.31
N VAL A 165 0.68 -1.78 22.00
CA VAL A 165 -0.20 -2.59 22.83
C VAL A 165 0.65 -3.51 23.72
N PRO A 166 0.71 -3.30 25.05
CA PRO A 166 1.47 -4.17 25.95
C PRO A 166 0.99 -5.63 25.91
N THR A 167 1.95 -6.56 25.92
CA THR A 167 1.66 -8.01 25.96
C THR A 167 1.00 -8.39 27.29
N GLU A 168 1.53 -7.88 28.41
CA GLU A 168 0.95 -8.09 29.74
C GLU A 168 -0.28 -7.21 29.95
N GLU A 169 -1.42 -7.84 30.26
CA GLU A 169 -2.69 -7.15 30.49
C GLU A 169 -2.62 -6.14 31.64
N LYS A 170 -1.83 -6.44 32.69
CA LYS A 170 -1.59 -5.54 33.83
C LYS A 170 -0.90 -4.23 33.46
N LYS A 171 -0.23 -4.17 32.30
CA LYS A 171 0.47 -2.98 31.81
C LYS A 171 -0.41 -2.16 30.85
N ARG A 172 -1.62 -2.64 30.54
CA ARG A 172 -2.60 -1.92 29.71
C ARG A 172 -3.38 -0.94 30.58
N ALA A 173 -3.77 0.18 29.99
CA ALA A 173 -4.69 1.10 30.64
C ALA A 173 -6.04 0.39 30.87
N SER A 174 -6.63 0.59 32.04
CA SER A 174 -7.95 0.04 32.38
C SER A 174 -9.02 1.06 32.03
N MET A 175 -10.24 0.60 31.74
CA MET A 175 -11.39 1.51 31.58
C MET A 175 -11.62 2.41 32.80
N ALA A 176 -11.27 1.91 33.99
CA ALA A 176 -11.36 2.66 35.25
C ALA A 176 -10.19 3.63 35.48
N ASP A 177 -9.04 3.37 34.85
CA ASP A 177 -7.82 4.18 34.98
C ASP A 177 -7.19 4.33 33.59
N GLN A 178 -7.56 5.42 32.92
CA GLN A 178 -7.15 5.75 31.55
C GLN A 178 -5.72 6.31 31.48
N THR A 179 -4.89 6.07 32.50
CA THR A 179 -3.51 6.55 32.52
C THR A 179 -2.56 5.58 31.83
N LEU A 180 -1.70 6.12 30.98
CA LEU A 180 -0.62 5.37 30.33
C LEU A 180 0.58 5.29 31.26
N SER A 181 1.18 4.11 31.38
CA SER A 181 2.39 3.97 32.22
C SER A 181 3.52 4.86 31.68
N LYS A 182 4.19 5.58 32.58
CA LYS A 182 5.32 6.47 32.23
C LYS A 182 6.42 5.74 31.45
N ASN A 183 6.69 4.49 31.79
CA ASN A 183 7.66 3.65 31.10
C ASN A 183 7.30 3.40 29.62
N LEU A 184 6.01 3.29 29.31
CA LEU A 184 5.54 3.09 27.94
C LEU A 184 5.67 4.39 27.13
N LEU A 185 5.37 5.53 27.76
CA LEU A 185 5.62 6.84 27.18
C LEU A 185 7.11 7.04 26.91
N ASP A 186 7.98 6.78 27.89
CA ASP A 186 9.43 6.95 27.73
C ASP A 186 10.05 6.04 26.65
N LEU A 187 9.42 4.86 26.43
CA LEU A 187 9.80 3.90 25.41
C LEU A 187 9.45 4.38 24.00
N TRP A 188 8.21 4.82 23.77
CA TRP A 188 7.68 5.09 22.42
C TRP A 188 7.64 6.57 22.04
N PHE A 189 7.57 7.49 23.00
CA PHE A 189 7.39 8.92 22.72
C PHE A 189 8.49 9.48 21.82
N THR A 190 9.74 9.04 21.99
CA THR A 190 10.85 9.54 21.17
C THR A 190 10.73 9.14 19.70
N ILE A 191 10.36 7.89 19.41
CA ILE A 191 10.21 7.42 18.03
C ILE A 191 8.93 7.96 17.39
N LEU A 192 7.81 8.00 18.14
CA LEU A 192 6.55 8.58 17.66
C LEU A 192 6.70 10.07 17.33
N ARG A 193 7.41 10.85 18.15
CA ARG A 193 7.69 12.26 17.85
C ARG A 193 8.52 12.42 16.59
N LYS A 194 9.50 11.55 16.35
CA LYS A 194 10.30 11.57 15.11
C LYS A 194 9.45 11.26 13.88
N PHE A 195 8.54 10.30 13.99
CA PHE A 195 7.58 9.97 12.94
C PHE A 195 6.61 11.11 12.65
N ASP A 196 6.10 11.78 13.69
CA ASP A 196 5.19 12.91 13.56
C ASP A 196 5.87 14.15 12.94
N CYS A 197 7.17 14.35 13.20
CA CYS A 197 7.94 15.41 12.53
C CYS A 197 8.22 15.11 11.05
N GLU A 198 8.41 13.84 10.68
CA GLU A 198 8.76 13.45 9.31
C GLU A 198 7.52 13.31 8.41
N TRP A 199 6.42 12.79 8.95
CA TRP A 199 5.21 12.49 8.21
C TRP A 199 4.04 13.33 8.72
N VAL A 200 3.64 14.33 7.92
CA VAL A 200 2.64 15.36 8.28
C VAL A 200 1.32 14.79 8.83
N ASN A 201 0.88 13.63 8.35
CA ASN A 201 -0.39 13.02 8.77
C ASN A 201 -0.20 11.82 9.72
N PHE A 202 1.00 11.56 10.26
CA PHE A 202 1.24 10.36 11.06
C PHE A 202 0.29 10.25 12.26
N GLY A 203 0.14 11.32 13.05
CA GLY A 203 -0.74 11.33 14.21
C GLY A 203 -2.21 11.03 13.86
N SER A 204 -2.75 11.64 12.80
CA SER A 204 -4.14 11.42 12.38
C SER A 204 -4.35 10.00 11.83
N GLU A 205 -3.41 9.49 11.04
CA GLU A 205 -3.44 8.12 10.52
C GLU A 205 -3.34 7.09 11.65
N LEU A 206 -2.51 7.33 12.68
CA LEU A 206 -2.37 6.45 13.83
C LEU A 206 -3.67 6.36 14.64
N VAL A 207 -4.29 7.51 14.93
CA VAL A 207 -5.59 7.54 15.62
C VAL A 207 -6.66 6.85 14.80
N GLN A 208 -6.71 7.10 13.49
CA GLN A 208 -7.66 6.46 12.61
C GLN A 208 -7.47 4.93 12.59
N GLY A 209 -6.22 4.45 12.54
CA GLY A 209 -5.91 3.01 12.63
C GLY A 209 -6.32 2.39 13.98
N MET A 210 -6.19 3.14 15.08
CA MET A 210 -6.70 2.70 16.39
C MET A 210 -8.22 2.57 16.39
N LEU A 211 -8.94 3.55 15.84
CA LEU A 211 -10.40 3.55 15.73
C LEU A 211 -10.89 2.38 14.87
N GLU A 212 -10.26 2.14 13.73
CA GLU A 212 -10.61 1.01 12.83
C GLU A 212 -10.48 -0.34 13.55
N LYS A 213 -9.46 -0.52 14.40
CA LYS A 213 -9.29 -1.74 15.21
C LYS A 213 -10.38 -1.90 16.27
N LEU A 214 -10.79 -0.80 16.91
CA LEU A 214 -11.84 -0.84 17.94
C LEU A 214 -13.22 -1.13 17.35
N VAL A 215 -13.54 -0.53 16.19
CA VAL A 215 -14.83 -0.75 15.51
C VAL A 215 -15.00 -2.20 15.03
N ILE A 216 -13.90 -2.87 14.65
CA ILE A 216 -13.94 -4.28 14.24
C ILE A 216 -14.26 -5.21 15.42
N ASP A 217 -13.82 -4.88 16.64
CA ASP A 217 -14.04 -5.71 17.84
C ASP A 217 -15.45 -5.56 18.44
N GLU A 218 -16.20 -4.49 18.14
CA GLU A 218 -17.61 -4.31 18.57
C GLU A 218 -18.63 -5.02 17.67
N GLY A 219 -18.17 -5.72 16.62
CA GLY A 219 -19.01 -6.38 15.61
C GLY A 219 -19.32 -7.87 15.83
N ILE A 220 -19.15 -8.41 17.04
CA ILE A 220 -19.45 -9.83 17.38
C ILE A 220 -20.37 -9.89 18.61
#